data_AF-A0A382KRR4-F1
#
_entry.id   AF-A0A382KRR4-F1
#
_cell.length_a   1.000
_cell.length_b   1.000
_cell.length_c   1.000
_cell.angle_alpha   90.00
_cell.angle_beta   90.00
_cell.angle_gamma   90.00
#
_symmetry.space_group_name_H-M   'P 1'
#
loop_
_entity.id
_entity.type
_entity.pdbx_description
1 polymer ?
#
loop_
_entity_poly.entity_id
_entity_poly.type
_entity_poly.pdbx_seq_one_letter_code
_entity_poly.pdbx_strand_id
1 'polypeptide(L)' 'MAKIIKEDFALGATISDIDLKQPLDDELTGFIAKALAENEVIFFRNQ' A
#
# COMPACT_ATOMS: atom_id res chain seq x y z
N MET A 1 -1.47 -11.99 -2.28
CA MET A 1 -2.02 -11.26 -1.11
C MET A 1 -1.08 -10.10 -0.85
N ALA A 2 -1.60 -8.87 -0.85
CA ALA A 2 -0.78 -7.67 -0.69
C ALA A 2 -0.07 -7.65 0.66
N LYS A 3 1.17 -7.14 0.69
CA LYS A 3 2.01 -7.07 1.89
C LYS A 3 2.56 -5.67 2.09
N ILE A 4 2.48 -5.18 3.33
CA ILE A 4 3.08 -3.92 3.75
C ILE A 4 4.51 -4.19 4.22
N ILE A 5 5.47 -3.46 3.66
CA ILE A 5 6.88 -3.46 4.08
C ILE A 5 7.16 -2.05 4.62
N LYS A 6 7.53 -1.95 5.90
CA LYS A 6 7.86 -0.68 6.54
C LYS A 6 9.26 -0.25 6.11
N GLU A 7 9.41 1.00 5.65
CA GLU A 7 10.71 1.54 5.25
C GLU A 7 11.49 2.05 6.48
N ASP A 8 12.82 2.19 6.37
CA ASP A 8 13.73 2.60 7.47
C ASP A 8 13.53 4.06 7.96
N PHE A 9 12.48 4.75 7.50
CA PHE A 9 12.14 6.11 7.92
C PHE A 9 10.96 6.09 8.89
N ALA A 10 10.85 7.13 9.73
CA ALA A 10 9.79 7.25 10.75
C ALA A 10 8.37 7.20 10.17
N LEU A 11 8.22 7.48 8.88
CA LEU A 11 6.99 7.57 8.12
C LEU A 11 7.22 6.96 6.72
N GLY A 12 6.29 6.14 6.27
CA GLY A 12 6.31 5.52 4.95
C GLY A 12 6.29 4.00 4.93
N ALA A 13 5.52 3.44 4.00
CA ALA A 13 5.48 2.00 3.76
C ALA A 13 5.33 1.65 2.27
N THR A 14 5.94 0.54 1.85
CA THR A 14 5.75 -0.03 0.52
C THR A 14 4.64 -1.08 0.55
N ILE A 15 3.65 -0.97 -0.34
CA ILE A 15 2.65 -2.02 -0.58
C ILE A 15 3.10 -2.86 -1.77
N SER A 16 3.37 -4.14 -1.51
CA SER A 16 3.82 -5.14 -2.49
C SER A 16 2.69 -6.10 -2.87
N ASP A 17 2.87 -6.86 -3.96
CA ASP A 17 1.92 -7.86 -4.47
C ASP A 17 0.53 -7.28 -4.82
N ILE A 18 0.53 -6.09 -5.41
CA ILE A 18 -0.65 -5.39 -5.94
C ILE A 18 -0.38 -4.94 -7.38
N ASP A 19 -1.37 -5.13 -8.25
CA ASP A 19 -1.36 -4.65 -9.63
C ASP A 19 -2.38 -3.52 -9.79
N LEU A 20 -1.90 -2.28 -9.81
CA LEU A 20 -2.75 -1.09 -9.99
C LEU A 20 -3.28 -0.93 -11.43
N LYS A 21 -2.88 -1.79 -12.38
CA LYS A 21 -3.50 -1.81 -13.72
C LYS A 21 -4.87 -2.47 -13.73
N GLN A 22 -5.20 -3.25 -12.69
CA GLN A 22 -6.53 -3.84 -12.51
C GLN A 22 -7.39 -2.94 -11.61
N PRO A 23 -8.72 -2.93 -11.79
CA PRO A 23 -9.62 -2.29 -10.85
C PRO A 23 -9.41 -2.82 -9.43
N LEU A 24 -9.38 -1.91 -8.47
CA LEU A 24 -9.29 -2.28 -7.06
C LEU A 24 -10.71 -2.57 -6.54
N ASP A 25 -10.86 -3.66 -5.80
CA ASP A 25 -12.09 -3.92 -5.06
C ASP A 25 -12.16 -3.10 -3.76
N ASP A 26 -13.33 -3.10 -3.13
CA ASP A 26 -13.59 -2.33 -1.92
C ASP A 26 -12.72 -2.78 -0.74
N GLU A 27 -12.40 -4.07 -0.67
CA GLU A 27 -11.54 -4.65 0.38
C GLU A 27 -10.12 -4.10 0.26
N LEU A 28 -9.54 -4.16 -0.94
CA LEU A 28 -8.19 -3.68 -1.24
C LEU A 28 -8.11 -2.16 -1.10
N THR A 29 -9.17 -1.44 -1.49
CA THR A 29 -9.25 0.01 -1.30
C THR A 29 -9.27 0.37 0.19
N GLY A 30 -10.05 -0.33 1.01
CA GLY A 30 -10.07 -0.14 2.46
C GLY A 30 -8.72 -0.44 3.12
N PHE A 31 -8.03 -1.47 2.64
CA PHE A 31 -6.67 -1.80 3.08
C PHE A 31 -5.67 -0.68 2.77
N ILE A 32 -5.67 -0.16 1.53
CA ILE A 32 -4.80 0.94 1.12
C ILE A 32 -5.08 2.20 1.94
N ALA A 33 -6.35 2.54 2.16
CA ALA A 33 -6.75 3.71 2.94
C ALA A 33 -6.21 3.64 4.39
N LYS A 34 -6.33 2.47 5.03
CA LYS A 34 -5.78 2.24 6.37
C LYS A 34 -4.25 2.34 6.37
N ALA A 35 -3.58 1.72 5.40
CA ALA A 35 -2.13 1.77 5.29
C ALA A 35 -1.61 3.21 5.11
N LEU A 36 -2.31 4.03 4.33
CA LEU A 36 -1.99 5.44 4.16
C LEU A 36 -2.18 6.23 5.46
N ALA A 37 -3.27 6.00 6.19
CA ALA A 37 -3.53 6.69 7.45
C ALA A 37 -2.46 6.39 8.53
N GLU A 38 -1.95 5.16 8.58
CA GLU A 38 -0.96 4.72 9.57
C GLU A 38 0.49 5.11 9.22
N ASN A 39 0.80 5.26 7.93
CA ASN A 39 2.18 5.44 7.46
C ASN A 39 2.43 6.81 6.81
N GLU A 40 1.40 7.65 6.68
CA GLU A 40 1.37 8.99 6.06
C GLU A 40 1.73 9.06 4.57
N VAL A 41 2.61 8.17 4.10
CA VAL A 41 2.96 7.99 2.70
C VAL A 41 3.05 6.50 2.40
N ILE A 42 2.62 6.11 1.20
CA ILE A 42 2.77 4.74 0.72
C ILE A 42 3.36 4.70 -0.69
N PHE A 43 4.17 3.68 -0.94
CA PHE A 43 4.82 3.46 -2.24
C PHE A 43 4.29 2.19 -2.88
N PHE A 44 4.04 2.27 -4.17
CA PHE A 44 3.79 1.12 -5.03
C PHE A 44 4.95 1.01 -6.00
N ARG A 45 5.61 -0.15 -6.05
CA ARG A 45 6.76 -0.38 -6.96
C ARG A 45 6.31 -1.22 -8.15
N ASN A 46 6.98 -1.05 -9.29
CA ASN A 46 6.80 -1.83 -10.51
C ASN A 46 5.35 -1.93 -10.99
N GLN A 47 4.67 -0.78 -11.04
CA GLN A 47 3.27 -0.65 -11.45
C GLN A 47 3.12 -0.49 -12.95
#